data_AF-A0A950RKF9-F1
#
_entry.id   AF-A0A950RKF9-F1
#
_cell.length_a   1.000
_cell.length_b   1.000
_cell.length_c   1.000
_cell.angle_alpha   90.00
_cell.angle_beta   90.00
_cell.angle_gamma   90.00
#
_symmetry.space_group_name_H-M   'P 1'
#
loop_
_entity.id
_entity.type
_entity.pdbx_description
1 polymer ?
#
loop_
_entity_poly.entity_id
_entity_poly.type
_entity_poly.pdbx_seq_one_letter_code
_entity_poly.pdbx_strand_id
1 'polypeptide(L)'
;MRNYPRSSESSSSRRHGYPRPQLEREHWESLNGPWDFALDSGAAWTCPEQVDWKGQIQVPFSPETPTSGVEDTGFFRACWYRRELVAPALAPGQRLVLHFGAVDHAATVWVNGSVAARHEGGYTPFQVDITDFLREDDPQVLVVRAEDDPHDLAQPRGKQDWLREPHSIWYPRTTGIWQTVWLEVLGPTSIRSLRWTPSVERWDIGLEVRLQGERRDGLRLQVKLQAGGKVLAEDTYSVRGEEVQRRIALPDPGIEDARQELLWSP
;
A
#
# COMPACT_ATOMS: atom_id res chain seq x y z
N MET A 1 -9.83 16.84 28.49
CA MET A 1 -8.63 16.10 28.08
C MET A 1 -8.60 14.78 28.83
N ARG A 2 -8.95 13.65 28.18
CA ARG A 2 -8.87 12.32 28.79
C ARG A 2 -7.57 11.67 28.36
N ASN A 3 -6.69 11.41 29.32
CA ASN A 3 -5.44 10.68 29.14
C ASN A 3 -5.75 9.18 28.99
N TYR A 4 -5.32 8.59 27.89
CA TYR A 4 -5.25 7.13 27.75
C TYR A 4 -3.85 6.64 28.20
N PRO A 5 -3.76 5.58 29.01
CA PRO A 5 -2.48 5.01 29.41
C PRO A 5 -1.82 4.30 28.23
N ARG A 6 -0.52 4.56 28.02
CA ARG A 6 0.34 3.82 27.09
C ARG A 6 0.66 2.45 27.69
N SER A 7 0.24 1.38 27.04
CA SER A 7 0.80 0.05 27.27
C SER A 7 2.16 -0.07 26.60
N SER A 8 3.12 -0.62 27.35
CA SER A 8 4.50 -0.84 26.95
C SER A 8 4.68 -2.14 26.14
N GLU A 9 5.48 -2.00 25.07
CA GLU A 9 6.33 -2.99 24.38
C GLU A 9 5.73 -4.31 23.81
N SER A 10 5.56 -4.33 22.47
CA SER A 10 6.07 -5.43 21.62
C SER A 10 6.16 -5.00 20.14
N SER A 11 7.32 -5.27 19.52
CA SER A 11 7.69 -5.15 18.10
C SER A 11 7.61 -3.75 17.45
N SER A 12 8.76 -3.29 16.92
CA SER A 12 8.88 -2.06 16.14
C SER A 12 8.00 -2.02 14.88
N SER A 13 7.45 -3.15 14.43
CA SER A 13 6.56 -3.24 13.26
C SER A 13 5.18 -2.60 13.46
N ARG A 14 4.74 -2.36 14.71
CA ARG A 14 3.41 -1.79 15.01
C ARG A 14 3.37 -0.26 15.07
N ARG A 15 4.49 0.45 14.89
CA ARG A 15 4.50 1.93 14.97
C ARG A 15 3.73 2.61 13.84
N HIS A 16 3.64 1.96 12.69
CA HIS A 16 2.81 2.41 11.58
C HIS A 16 1.61 1.46 11.48
N GLY A 17 0.39 1.98 11.49
CA GLY A 17 -0.81 1.16 11.35
C GLY A 17 -0.89 0.50 9.97
N TYR A 18 -1.69 -0.55 9.85
CA TYR A 18 -1.89 -1.24 8.58
C TYR A 18 -2.46 -0.28 7.52
N PRO A 19 -1.84 -0.15 6.32
CA PRO A 19 -2.19 0.92 5.37
C PRO A 19 -3.60 0.83 4.76
N ARG A 20 -4.30 -0.30 4.88
CA ARG A 20 -5.65 -0.48 4.33
C ARG A 20 -6.65 -0.90 5.41
N PRO A 21 -7.12 0.01 6.28
CA PRO A 21 -7.94 -0.36 7.44
C PRO A 21 -9.18 -1.23 7.16
N GLN A 22 -9.78 -1.12 5.96
CA GLN A 22 -10.94 -1.93 5.56
C GLN A 22 -10.59 -3.35 5.06
N LEU A 23 -9.31 -3.63 4.83
CA LEU A 23 -8.79 -4.88 4.30
C LEU A 23 -7.67 -5.45 5.18
N GLU A 24 -7.73 -5.16 6.48
CA GLU A 24 -6.72 -5.60 7.45
C GLU A 24 -6.54 -7.12 7.43
N ARG A 25 -5.27 -7.52 7.48
CA ARG A 25 -4.85 -8.91 7.56
C ARG A 25 -4.01 -9.09 8.81
N GLU A 26 -4.09 -10.27 9.41
CA GLU A 26 -3.31 -10.61 10.59
C GLU A 26 -1.81 -10.69 10.28
N HIS A 27 -1.45 -11.32 9.16
CA HIS A 27 -0.06 -11.54 8.76
C HIS A 27 0.40 -10.50 7.75
N TRP A 28 1.02 -9.43 8.26
CA TRP A 28 1.63 -8.39 7.46
C TRP A 28 2.89 -7.84 8.15
N GLU A 29 3.77 -7.22 7.36
CA GLU A 29 4.99 -6.58 7.87
C GLU A 29 5.18 -5.22 7.20
N SER A 30 5.46 -4.19 8.00
CA SER A 30 5.89 -2.89 7.47
C SER A 30 7.33 -2.95 7.00
N LEU A 31 7.57 -2.54 5.76
CA LEU A 31 8.91 -2.32 5.21
C LEU A 31 9.33 -0.84 5.27
N ASN A 32 8.64 -0.02 6.07
CA ASN A 32 9.14 1.30 6.43
C ASN A 32 10.44 1.17 7.25
N GLY A 33 11.26 2.20 7.27
CA GLY A 33 12.58 2.15 7.89
C GLY A 33 13.71 2.56 6.94
N PRO A 34 14.96 2.38 7.36
CA PRO A 34 16.11 2.60 6.51
C PRO A 34 16.17 1.57 5.37
N TRP A 35 16.53 2.05 4.18
CA TRP A 35 16.87 1.26 3.00
C TRP A 35 18.22 1.76 2.49
N ASP A 36 19.03 0.87 1.92
CA ASP A 36 20.21 1.30 1.16
C ASP A 36 19.76 2.10 -0.05
N PHE A 37 20.51 3.15 -0.39
CA PHE A 37 20.08 4.16 -1.33
C PHE A 37 21.20 4.67 -2.22
N ALA A 38 20.85 4.99 -3.47
CA ALA A 38 21.72 5.68 -4.41
C ALA A 38 20.91 6.59 -5.34
N LEU A 39 21.40 7.81 -5.57
CA LEU A 39 20.90 8.70 -6.61
C LEU A 39 21.61 8.41 -7.93
N ASP A 40 20.82 8.34 -9.01
CA ASP A 40 21.29 8.11 -10.37
C ASP A 40 20.88 9.30 -11.24
N SER A 41 21.72 10.33 -11.24
CA SER A 41 21.37 11.62 -11.82
C SER A 41 21.07 11.56 -13.32
N GLY A 42 21.76 10.67 -14.04
CA GLY A 42 21.60 10.48 -15.48
C GLY A 42 20.69 9.31 -15.89
N ALA A 43 20.20 8.52 -14.93
CA ALA A 43 19.62 7.20 -15.19
C ALA A 43 20.61 6.27 -15.95
N ALA A 44 21.88 6.26 -15.52
CA ALA A 44 22.96 5.51 -16.15
C ALA A 44 22.95 4.02 -15.80
N TRP A 45 22.42 3.66 -14.63
CA TRP A 45 22.29 2.27 -14.22
C TRP A 45 21.00 1.66 -14.77
N THR A 46 21.10 0.41 -15.22
CA THR A 46 20.00 -0.32 -15.86
C THR A 46 19.64 -1.61 -15.12
N CYS A 47 20.54 -2.11 -14.26
CA CYS A 47 20.30 -3.28 -13.41
C CYS A 47 20.94 -3.11 -12.01
N PRO A 48 20.46 -3.85 -10.99
CA PRO A 48 20.92 -3.71 -9.62
C PRO A 48 22.43 -3.87 -9.40
N GLU A 49 23.10 -4.68 -10.21
CA GLU A 49 24.53 -5.00 -10.09
C GLU A 49 25.44 -3.81 -10.46
N GLN A 50 24.92 -2.84 -11.20
CA GLN A 50 25.64 -1.63 -11.60
C GLN A 50 25.60 -0.54 -10.52
N VAL A 51 24.68 -0.65 -9.57
CA VAL A 51 24.39 0.41 -8.60
C VAL A 51 25.53 0.53 -7.59
N ASP A 52 26.09 1.73 -7.51
CA ASP A 52 27.02 2.12 -6.46
C ASP A 52 26.23 2.67 -5.25
N TRP A 53 26.11 1.85 -4.20
CA TRP A 53 25.28 2.15 -3.02
C TRP A 53 26.01 3.13 -2.09
N LYS A 54 25.52 4.37 -1.99
CA LYS A 54 26.24 5.49 -1.37
C LYS A 54 25.70 5.95 -0.02
N GLY A 55 24.58 5.39 0.44
CA GLY A 55 24.00 5.78 1.72
C GLY A 55 22.71 5.03 2.02
N GLN A 56 21.91 5.64 2.89
CA GLN A 56 20.59 5.13 3.26
C GLN A 56 19.54 6.22 3.14
N ILE A 57 18.30 5.79 2.94
CA ILE A 57 17.12 6.65 2.95
C ILE A 57 16.06 6.06 3.89
N GLN A 58 15.36 6.92 4.62
CA GLN A 58 14.21 6.51 5.41
C GLN A 58 12.98 6.40 4.50
N VAL A 59 12.46 5.18 4.34
CA VAL A 59 11.20 4.93 3.64
C VAL A 59 10.04 4.96 4.66
N PRO A 60 8.92 5.63 4.35
CA PRO A 60 8.66 6.39 3.14
C PRO A 60 9.02 7.86 3.31
N PHE A 61 9.86 8.41 2.44
CA PHE A 61 10.11 9.85 2.28
C PHE A 61 10.86 10.09 0.97
N SER A 62 10.54 11.19 0.30
CA SER A 62 11.27 11.61 -0.90
C SER A 62 12.69 12.06 -0.53
N PRO A 63 13.71 11.77 -1.37
CA PRO A 63 15.09 12.16 -1.11
C PRO A 63 15.28 13.68 -0.93
N GLU A 64 14.37 14.50 -1.46
CA GLU A 64 14.37 15.95 -1.33
C GLU A 64 14.01 16.43 0.10
N THR A 65 13.49 15.56 0.96
CA THR A 65 12.99 15.93 2.28
C THR A 65 14.01 15.66 3.40
N PRO A 66 14.09 16.51 4.44
CA PRO A 66 14.99 16.26 5.58
C PRO A 66 14.69 14.94 6.32
N THR A 67 13.41 14.54 6.38
CA THR A 67 12.99 13.31 7.09
C THR A 67 13.48 12.04 6.40
N SER A 68 13.83 12.12 5.11
CA SER A 68 14.45 11.01 4.37
C SER A 68 15.88 10.70 4.83
N GLY A 69 16.56 11.69 5.44
CA GLY A 69 17.99 11.61 5.75
C GLY A 69 18.93 11.89 4.57
N VAL A 70 18.39 12.13 3.37
CA VAL A 70 19.17 12.43 2.15
C VAL A 70 19.22 13.95 1.90
N GLU A 71 18.06 14.62 1.90
CA GLU A 71 17.92 16.07 1.71
C GLU A 71 18.56 16.62 0.41
N ASP A 72 18.59 15.82 -0.66
CA ASP A 72 19.11 16.25 -1.96
C ASP A 72 17.97 16.76 -2.85
N THR A 73 17.97 18.07 -3.09
CA THR A 73 17.00 18.78 -3.96
C THR A 73 17.51 18.96 -5.40
N GLY A 74 18.61 18.28 -5.74
CA GLY A 74 19.20 18.26 -7.06
C GLY A 74 18.29 17.67 -8.14
N PHE A 75 18.79 17.67 -9.37
CA PHE A 75 18.14 16.98 -10.47
C PHE A 75 18.72 15.59 -10.60
N PHE A 76 17.86 14.59 -10.57
CA PHE A 76 18.19 13.22 -10.88
C PHE A 76 17.06 12.59 -11.66
N ARG A 77 17.40 11.65 -12.55
CA ARG A 77 16.45 10.98 -13.43
C ARG A 77 16.03 9.61 -12.87
N ALA A 78 16.79 9.08 -11.92
CA ALA A 78 16.40 7.89 -11.18
C ALA A 78 16.99 7.88 -9.76
N CYS A 79 16.38 7.10 -8.89
CA CYS A 79 16.95 6.70 -7.61
C CYS A 79 16.70 5.21 -7.34
N TRP A 80 17.60 4.63 -6.57
CA TRP A 80 17.67 3.20 -6.32
C TRP A 80 17.58 2.91 -4.83
N TYR A 81 16.79 1.92 -4.49
CA TYR A 81 16.54 1.47 -3.13
C TYR A 81 16.90 -0.01 -3.04
N ARG A 82 17.55 -0.44 -1.96
CA ARG A 82 17.74 -1.85 -1.64
C ARG A 82 17.38 -2.12 -0.19
N ARG A 83 16.72 -3.25 0.04
CA ARG A 83 16.44 -3.78 1.36
C ARG A 83 16.55 -5.29 1.37
N GLU A 84 17.20 -5.80 2.40
CA GLU A 84 17.14 -7.22 2.76
C GLU A 84 15.91 -7.47 3.63
N LEU A 85 15.24 -8.59 3.40
CA LEU A 85 14.10 -9.03 4.20
C LEU A 85 14.18 -10.54 4.44
N VAL A 86 13.55 -10.96 5.53
CA VAL A 86 13.37 -12.37 5.89
C VAL A 86 11.98 -12.77 5.42
N ALA A 87 11.87 -13.76 4.54
CA ALA A 87 10.56 -14.21 4.10
C ALA A 87 9.84 -14.97 5.22
N PRO A 88 8.56 -14.68 5.51
CA PRO A 88 7.79 -15.53 6.43
C PRO A 88 7.59 -16.92 5.82
N ALA A 89 7.52 -17.95 6.66
CA ALA A 89 7.17 -19.29 6.21
C ALA A 89 5.76 -19.29 5.59
N LEU A 90 5.65 -19.80 4.35
CA LEU A 90 4.40 -19.86 3.61
C LEU A 90 3.84 -21.29 3.64
N ALA A 91 2.59 -21.43 4.08
CA ALA A 91 1.85 -22.68 3.94
C ALA A 91 1.49 -22.94 2.45
N PRO A 92 1.19 -24.19 2.06
CA PRO A 92 0.82 -24.50 0.69
C PRO A 92 -0.31 -23.61 0.14
N GLY A 93 -0.06 -23.01 -1.02
CA GLY A 93 -0.98 -22.10 -1.71
C GLY A 93 -1.03 -20.68 -1.16
N GLN A 94 -0.32 -20.36 -0.08
CA GLN A 94 -0.17 -18.97 0.35
C GLN A 94 0.76 -18.21 -0.59
N ARG A 95 0.54 -16.89 -0.68
CA ARG A 95 1.32 -15.98 -1.50
C ARG A 95 1.88 -14.85 -0.65
N LEU A 96 3.12 -14.46 -0.88
CA LEU A 96 3.72 -13.27 -0.30
C LEU A 96 3.58 -12.11 -1.30
N VAL A 97 2.83 -11.08 -0.92
CA VAL A 97 2.55 -9.93 -1.77
C VAL A 97 3.21 -8.69 -1.18
N LEU A 98 4.01 -8.03 -2.01
CA LEU A 98 4.64 -6.74 -1.73
C LEU A 98 3.73 -5.61 -2.20
N HIS A 99 3.53 -4.61 -1.34
CA HIS A 99 2.67 -3.47 -1.62
C HIS A 99 3.46 -2.17 -1.55
N PHE A 100 3.21 -1.28 -2.49
CA PHE A 100 3.67 0.10 -2.50
C PHE A 100 2.47 1.02 -2.47
N GLY A 101 2.46 1.96 -1.52
CA GLY A 101 1.44 2.99 -1.49
C GLY A 101 1.53 3.94 -2.68
N ALA A 102 2.76 4.26 -3.10
CA ALA A 102 3.10 5.06 -4.28
C ALA A 102 4.63 5.10 -4.47
N VAL A 103 5.08 5.20 -5.72
CA VAL A 103 6.47 5.44 -6.12
C VAL A 103 6.47 6.41 -7.29
N ASP A 104 7.07 7.59 -7.16
CA ASP A 104 7.10 8.61 -8.22
C ASP A 104 8.35 8.47 -9.10
N HIS A 105 8.28 8.31 -10.42
CA HIS A 105 7.08 8.10 -11.26
C HIS A 105 6.94 6.67 -11.79
N ALA A 106 8.01 6.14 -12.38
CA ALA A 106 8.06 4.81 -12.95
C ALA A 106 8.93 3.88 -12.10
N ALA A 107 8.33 2.84 -11.54
CA ALA A 107 9.02 1.87 -10.69
C ALA A 107 9.37 0.60 -11.47
N THR A 108 10.59 0.11 -11.29
CA THR A 108 10.92 -1.30 -11.57
C THR A 108 11.33 -1.97 -10.26
N VAL A 109 10.77 -3.16 -10.00
CA VAL A 109 10.98 -3.92 -8.78
C VAL A 109 11.71 -5.20 -9.12
N TRP A 110 12.82 -5.47 -8.43
CA TRP A 110 13.55 -6.72 -8.49
C TRP A 110 13.49 -7.42 -7.15
N VAL A 111 13.33 -8.74 -7.20
CA VAL A 111 13.51 -9.63 -6.06
C VAL A 111 14.57 -10.64 -6.44
N ASN A 112 15.63 -10.73 -5.64
CA ASN A 112 16.72 -11.67 -5.83
C ASN A 112 17.39 -11.57 -7.22
N GLY A 113 17.46 -10.35 -7.78
CA GLY A 113 18.04 -10.05 -9.09
C GLY A 113 17.08 -10.23 -10.27
N SER A 114 15.89 -10.77 -10.05
CA SER A 114 14.87 -10.98 -11.10
C SER A 114 13.82 -9.87 -11.08
N VAL A 115 13.47 -9.33 -12.25
CA VAL A 115 12.41 -8.31 -12.37
C VAL A 115 11.06 -8.95 -11.99
N ALA A 116 10.47 -8.48 -10.90
CA ALA A 116 9.17 -8.93 -10.42
C ALA A 116 8.01 -8.10 -10.98
N ALA A 117 8.21 -6.79 -11.15
CA ALA A 117 7.18 -5.90 -11.71
C ALA A 117 7.73 -4.60 -12.28
N ARG A 118 6.91 -3.95 -13.09
CA ARG A 118 7.03 -2.54 -13.48
C ARG A 118 5.71 -1.83 -13.21
N HIS A 119 5.77 -0.58 -12.77
CA HIS A 119 4.61 0.28 -12.54
C HIS A 119 4.90 1.68 -13.04
N GLU A 120 3.88 2.35 -13.59
CA GLU A 120 3.95 3.73 -14.03
C GLU A 120 2.77 4.48 -13.39
N GLY A 121 3.07 5.57 -12.70
CA GLY A 121 2.08 6.40 -12.00
C GLY A 121 2.52 6.75 -10.58
N GLY A 122 2.92 7.99 -10.37
CA GLY A 122 3.50 8.45 -9.09
C GLY A 122 2.57 8.55 -7.90
N TYR A 123 1.25 8.41 -8.11
CA TYR A 123 0.22 8.69 -7.11
C TYR A 123 -0.77 7.54 -6.93
N THR A 124 -0.50 6.38 -7.53
CA THR A 124 -1.36 5.20 -7.44
C THR A 124 -0.66 4.05 -6.75
N PRO A 125 -1.35 3.33 -5.85
CA PRO A 125 -0.77 2.16 -5.21
C PRO A 125 -0.67 1.00 -6.21
N PHE A 126 0.31 0.13 -5.99
CA PHE A 126 0.44 -1.13 -6.72
C PHE A 126 0.94 -2.24 -5.81
N GLN A 127 0.76 -3.48 -6.27
CA GLN A 127 1.16 -4.67 -5.53
C GLN A 127 1.83 -5.68 -6.47
N VAL A 128 2.72 -6.49 -5.94
CA VAL A 128 3.52 -7.48 -6.67
C VAL A 128 3.48 -8.79 -5.90
N ASP A 129 3.05 -9.88 -6.52
CA ASP A 129 3.24 -11.21 -5.96
C ASP A 129 4.71 -11.60 -6.13
N ILE A 130 5.43 -11.71 -5.01
CA ILE A 130 6.87 -12.01 -5.02
C ILE A 130 7.17 -13.47 -4.69
N THR A 131 6.13 -14.30 -4.48
CA THR A 131 6.25 -15.69 -4.00
C THR A 131 7.20 -16.51 -4.85
N ASP A 132 7.06 -16.43 -6.18
CA ASP A 132 7.82 -17.25 -7.11
C ASP A 132 9.24 -16.69 -7.37
N PHE A 133 9.59 -15.56 -6.76
CA PHE A 133 10.92 -14.94 -6.83
C PHE A 133 11.77 -15.20 -5.58
N LEU A 134 11.19 -15.82 -4.55
CA LEU A 134 11.88 -16.13 -3.30
C LEU A 134 12.90 -17.25 -3.52
N ARG A 135 14.02 -17.14 -2.82
CA ARG A 135 15.00 -18.22 -2.68
C ARG A 135 14.64 -19.07 -1.46
N GLU A 136 15.16 -20.30 -1.40
CA GLU A 136 14.98 -21.17 -0.23
C GLU A 136 15.61 -20.57 1.02
N ASP A 137 16.77 -19.91 0.86
CA ASP A 137 17.52 -19.30 1.95
C ASP A 137 17.31 -17.78 2.02
N ASP A 138 17.32 -17.26 3.25
CA ASP A 138 17.37 -15.83 3.55
C ASP A 138 18.82 -15.29 3.57
N PRO A 139 19.01 -13.95 3.45
CA PRO A 139 17.97 -12.95 3.20
C PRO A 139 17.50 -12.89 1.74
N GLN A 140 16.25 -12.48 1.55
CA GLN A 140 15.74 -12.07 0.25
C GLN A 140 16.16 -10.63 -0.03
N VAL A 141 16.62 -10.35 -1.25
CA VAL A 141 17.06 -9.00 -1.63
C VAL A 141 16.01 -8.33 -2.49
N LEU A 142 15.41 -7.25 -1.98
CA LEU A 142 14.49 -6.38 -2.70
C LEU A 142 15.24 -5.16 -3.22
N VAL A 143 15.14 -4.88 -4.52
CA VAL A 143 15.66 -3.66 -5.15
C VAL A 143 14.55 -2.95 -5.89
N VAL A 144 14.48 -1.63 -5.77
CA VAL A 144 13.52 -0.79 -6.48
C VAL A 144 14.27 0.34 -7.16
N ARG A 145 14.00 0.55 -8.44
CA ARG A 145 14.42 1.74 -9.19
C ARG A 145 13.19 2.59 -9.41
N ALA A 146 13.23 3.84 -8.98
CA ALA A 146 12.25 4.85 -9.35
C ALA A 146 12.89 5.76 -10.39
N GLU A 147 12.25 5.88 -11.55
CA GLU A 147 12.62 6.79 -12.64
C GLU A 147 11.61 7.94 -12.68
N ASP A 148 12.13 9.15 -12.74
CA ASP A 148 11.37 10.40 -12.76
C ASP A 148 12.22 11.43 -13.50
N ASP A 149 11.85 11.78 -14.73
CA ASP A 149 12.57 12.81 -15.48
C ASP A 149 11.95 14.18 -15.19
N PRO A 150 12.62 15.05 -14.40
CA PRO A 150 12.05 16.32 -13.99
C PRO A 150 11.78 17.26 -15.17
N HIS A 151 12.33 17.00 -16.36
CA HIS A 151 12.15 17.83 -17.55
C HIS A 151 11.21 17.21 -18.58
N ASP A 152 10.66 16.01 -18.35
CA ASP A 152 9.69 15.42 -19.26
C ASP A 152 8.33 16.12 -19.14
N LEU A 153 7.95 16.84 -20.18
CA LEU A 153 6.69 17.58 -20.26
C LEU A 153 5.47 16.67 -20.43
N ALA A 154 5.66 15.40 -20.83
CA ALA A 154 4.59 14.43 -20.96
C ALA A 154 4.21 13.78 -19.61
N GLN A 155 5.11 13.83 -18.62
CA GLN A 155 4.89 13.19 -17.32
C GLN A 155 3.85 13.95 -16.47
N PRO A 156 2.83 13.26 -15.93
CA PRO A 156 1.87 13.86 -15.02
C PRO A 156 2.51 14.15 -13.65
N ARG A 157 2.93 15.40 -13.41
CA ARG A 157 3.62 15.83 -12.17
C ARG A 157 2.74 16.54 -11.12
N GLY A 158 1.44 16.67 -11.39
CA GLY A 158 0.53 17.42 -10.51
C GLY A 158 0.97 18.88 -10.32
N LYS A 159 0.81 19.41 -9.10
CA LYS A 159 1.25 20.76 -8.74
C LYS A 159 2.68 20.76 -8.21
N GLN A 160 3.65 20.16 -8.91
CA GLN A 160 5.07 20.25 -8.55
C GLN A 160 5.80 21.17 -9.54
N ASP A 161 6.72 21.99 -9.04
CA ASP A 161 7.57 22.82 -9.90
C ASP A 161 8.66 21.98 -10.57
N TRP A 162 8.94 22.23 -11.86
CA TRP A 162 9.98 21.52 -12.61
C TRP A 162 11.36 22.17 -12.44
N LEU A 163 11.41 23.44 -12.00
CA LEU A 163 12.67 24.09 -11.68
C LEU A 163 13.19 23.63 -10.32
N ARG A 164 14.49 23.83 -10.10
CA ARG A 164 15.13 23.52 -8.82
C ARG A 164 14.59 24.40 -7.69
N GLU A 165 14.45 25.69 -7.97
CA GLU A 165 13.84 26.65 -7.06
C GLU A 165 12.41 26.90 -7.55
N PRO A 166 11.37 26.64 -6.72
CA PRO A 166 10.00 26.85 -7.13
C PRO A 166 9.75 28.32 -7.45
N HIS A 167 9.14 28.59 -8.62
CA HIS A 167 9.08 29.94 -9.20
C HIS A 167 7.64 30.43 -9.47
N SER A 168 6.65 29.55 -9.36
CA SER A 168 5.22 29.89 -9.49
C SER A 168 4.30 28.93 -8.71
N ILE A 169 4.84 27.80 -8.27
CA ILE A 169 4.16 26.76 -7.51
C ILE A 169 4.93 26.59 -6.20
N TRP A 170 4.24 26.41 -5.07
CA TRP A 170 4.91 26.32 -3.75
C TRP A 170 5.36 24.91 -3.36
N TYR A 171 4.98 23.88 -4.13
CA TYR A 171 5.32 22.50 -3.79
C TYR A 171 6.65 22.11 -4.47
N PRO A 172 7.64 21.64 -3.68
CA PRO A 172 8.85 21.07 -4.22
C PRO A 172 8.57 19.75 -4.94
N ARG A 173 9.55 19.27 -5.69
CA ARG A 173 9.50 17.94 -6.31
C ARG A 173 9.42 16.83 -5.26
N THR A 174 8.84 15.72 -5.65
CA THR A 174 8.82 14.49 -4.86
C THR A 174 9.17 13.35 -5.79
N THR A 175 10.30 12.69 -5.51
CA THR A 175 10.71 11.51 -6.27
C THR A 175 10.69 10.26 -5.40
N GLY A 176 10.54 9.10 -6.02
CA GLY A 176 10.79 7.81 -5.40
C GLY A 176 9.69 7.35 -4.45
N ILE A 177 10.05 6.53 -3.46
CA ILE A 177 9.09 5.85 -2.58
C ILE A 177 8.61 6.81 -1.47
N TRP A 178 7.56 7.59 -1.77
CA TRP A 178 7.02 8.62 -0.87
C TRP A 178 5.82 8.14 -0.01
N GLN A 179 5.37 6.89 -0.20
CA GLN A 179 4.33 6.24 0.61
C GLN A 179 4.78 4.87 1.14
N THR A 180 4.10 4.39 2.17
CA THR A 180 4.43 3.14 2.89
C THR A 180 4.64 1.94 1.95
N VAL A 181 5.60 1.09 2.32
CA VAL A 181 5.85 -0.22 1.70
C VAL A 181 5.59 -1.30 2.73
N TRP A 182 4.91 -2.39 2.35
CA TRP A 182 4.58 -3.46 3.28
C TRP A 182 4.41 -4.82 2.58
N LEU A 183 4.53 -5.90 3.34
CA LEU A 183 4.27 -7.27 2.92
C LEU A 183 2.94 -7.77 3.49
N GLU A 184 2.24 -8.60 2.73
CA GLU A 184 1.08 -9.37 3.17
C GLU A 184 1.24 -10.84 2.81
N VAL A 185 0.90 -11.73 3.74
CA VAL A 185 0.68 -13.14 3.42
C VAL A 185 -0.79 -13.32 3.04
N LEU A 186 -1.04 -13.69 1.80
CA LEU A 186 -2.36 -13.99 1.28
C LEU A 186 -2.63 -15.49 1.35
N GLY A 187 -3.83 -15.84 1.79
CA GLY A 187 -4.34 -17.19 1.61
C GLY A 187 -4.58 -17.53 0.13
N PRO A 188 -4.78 -18.82 -0.20
CA PRO A 188 -5.03 -19.28 -1.56
C PRO A 188 -6.21 -18.58 -2.24
N THR A 189 -7.23 -18.18 -1.46
CA THR A 189 -8.30 -17.28 -1.88
C THR A 189 -8.29 -16.04 -0.99
N SER A 190 -8.37 -14.85 -1.57
CA SER A 190 -8.35 -13.60 -0.80
C SER A 190 -9.28 -12.53 -1.37
N ILE A 191 -9.71 -11.59 -0.54
CA ILE A 191 -10.40 -10.38 -0.98
C ILE A 191 -9.38 -9.48 -1.68
N ARG A 192 -9.64 -9.17 -2.95
CA ARG A 192 -8.85 -8.24 -3.78
C ARG A 192 -9.30 -6.80 -3.57
N SER A 193 -10.61 -6.55 -3.59
CA SER A 193 -11.16 -5.21 -3.43
C SER A 193 -12.52 -5.24 -2.77
N LEU A 194 -12.84 -4.13 -2.09
CA LEU A 194 -14.08 -3.92 -1.36
C LEU A 194 -14.61 -2.53 -1.71
N ARG A 195 -15.92 -2.44 -1.95
CA ARG A 195 -16.62 -1.16 -2.12
C ARG A 195 -17.91 -1.18 -1.31
N TRP A 196 -18.12 -0.11 -0.57
CA TRP A 196 -19.35 0.17 0.15
C TRP A 196 -20.07 1.36 -0.49
N THR A 197 -21.38 1.27 -0.67
CA THR A 197 -22.20 2.34 -1.25
C THR A 197 -23.45 2.56 -0.39
N PRO A 198 -23.50 3.63 0.41
CA PRO A 198 -24.66 3.91 1.26
C PRO A 198 -25.87 4.36 0.43
N SER A 199 -27.08 4.04 0.90
CA SER A 199 -28.33 4.54 0.32
C SER A 199 -29.26 5.04 1.42
N VAL A 200 -29.39 6.37 1.55
CA VAL A 200 -30.27 6.97 2.57
C VAL A 200 -31.74 6.68 2.27
N GLU A 201 -32.16 6.77 1.01
CA GLU A 201 -33.54 6.53 0.57
C GLU A 201 -34.04 5.11 0.89
N ARG A 202 -33.19 4.09 0.69
CA ARG A 202 -33.52 2.68 0.94
C ARG A 202 -33.14 2.21 2.34
N TRP A 203 -32.42 3.04 3.09
CA TRP A 203 -31.87 2.72 4.40
C TRP A 203 -31.05 1.42 4.43
N ASP A 204 -30.10 1.31 3.49
CA ASP A 204 -29.24 0.13 3.33
C ASP A 204 -27.81 0.54 2.91
N ILE A 205 -26.91 -0.45 2.91
CA ILE A 205 -25.56 -0.30 2.38
C ILE A 205 -25.32 -1.38 1.31
N GLY A 206 -24.93 -0.94 0.12
CA GLY A 206 -24.44 -1.81 -0.94
C GLY A 206 -23.01 -2.27 -0.65
N LEU A 207 -22.77 -3.56 -0.82
CA LEU A 207 -21.48 -4.23 -0.68
C LEU A 207 -21.09 -4.86 -2.01
N GLU A 208 -19.92 -4.49 -2.53
CA GLU A 208 -19.28 -5.16 -3.67
C GLU A 208 -17.91 -5.69 -3.22
N VAL A 209 -17.73 -7.01 -3.30
CA VAL A 209 -16.47 -7.69 -2.97
C VAL A 209 -15.96 -8.40 -4.20
N ARG A 210 -14.70 -8.14 -4.57
CA ARG A 210 -13.98 -8.95 -5.56
C ARG A 210 -12.95 -9.82 -4.88
N LEU A 211 -12.91 -11.08 -5.28
CA LEU A 211 -11.98 -12.10 -4.81
C LEU A 211 -10.91 -12.36 -5.85
N GLN A 212 -9.80 -12.94 -5.40
CA GLN A 212 -8.72 -13.43 -6.26
C GLN A 212 -8.15 -14.73 -5.71
N GLY A 213 -7.42 -15.46 -6.57
CA GLY A 213 -6.77 -16.72 -6.23
C GLY A 213 -7.62 -17.95 -6.56
N GLU A 214 -7.38 -19.04 -5.84
CA GLU A 214 -8.04 -20.33 -6.05
C GLU A 214 -9.55 -20.24 -5.83
N ARG A 215 -10.31 -20.91 -6.70
CA ARG A 215 -11.75 -21.10 -6.52
C ARG A 215 -11.98 -22.42 -5.82
N ARG A 216 -12.78 -22.41 -4.76
CA ARG A 216 -13.12 -23.59 -3.97
C ARG A 216 -14.62 -23.71 -3.83
N ASP A 217 -15.11 -24.95 -3.84
CA ASP A 217 -16.52 -25.21 -3.56
C ASP A 217 -16.85 -24.87 -2.11
N GLY A 218 -18.04 -24.34 -1.90
CA GLY A 218 -18.53 -24.02 -0.55
C GLY A 218 -17.93 -22.76 0.08
N LEU A 219 -17.13 -21.95 -0.65
CA LEU A 219 -16.64 -20.66 -0.14
C LEU A 219 -17.78 -19.79 0.40
N ARG A 220 -17.51 -19.16 1.55
CA ARG A 220 -18.43 -18.28 2.26
C ARG A 220 -17.77 -16.92 2.52
N LEU A 221 -18.53 -15.85 2.32
CA LEU A 221 -18.19 -14.50 2.74
C LEU A 221 -19.03 -14.15 3.97
N GLN A 222 -18.40 -13.98 5.12
CA GLN A 222 -19.05 -13.47 6.33
C GLN A 222 -18.92 -11.95 6.37
N VAL A 223 -20.01 -11.26 6.68
CA VAL A 223 -20.07 -9.80 6.76
C VAL A 223 -20.70 -9.42 8.09
N LYS A 224 -20.02 -8.57 8.86
CA LYS A 224 -20.52 -8.03 10.12
C LYS A 224 -20.40 -6.51 10.13
N LEU A 225 -21.53 -5.83 10.24
CA LEU A 225 -21.61 -4.38 10.38
C LEU A 225 -21.87 -4.03 11.84
N GLN A 226 -21.09 -3.09 12.39
CA GLN A 226 -21.18 -2.67 13.78
C GLN A 226 -20.93 -1.16 13.93
N ALA A 227 -21.68 -0.52 14.81
CA ALA A 227 -21.53 0.90 15.17
C ALA A 227 -21.67 1.06 16.69
N GLY A 228 -20.74 1.76 17.33
CA GLY A 228 -20.78 1.96 18.79
C GLY A 228 -20.82 0.66 19.62
N GLY A 229 -20.29 -0.44 19.10
CA GLY A 229 -20.36 -1.77 19.73
C GLY A 229 -21.68 -2.53 19.51
N LYS A 230 -22.68 -1.92 18.87
CA LYS A 230 -23.93 -2.59 18.47
C LYS A 230 -23.77 -3.22 17.10
N VAL A 231 -24.17 -4.49 16.97
CA VAL A 231 -24.24 -5.19 15.67
C VAL A 231 -25.48 -4.70 14.93
N LEU A 232 -25.28 -4.21 13.70
CA LEU A 232 -26.35 -3.73 12.82
C LEU A 232 -26.81 -4.83 11.85
N ALA A 233 -25.86 -5.63 11.36
CA ALA A 233 -26.12 -6.76 10.48
C ALA A 233 -25.00 -7.80 10.63
N GLU A 234 -25.35 -9.08 10.49
CA GLU A 234 -24.40 -10.19 10.48
C GLU A 234 -24.90 -11.27 9.51
N ASP A 235 -24.28 -11.32 8.34
CA ASP A 235 -24.72 -12.16 7.22
C ASP A 235 -23.61 -13.11 6.77
N THR A 236 -24.01 -14.21 6.14
CA THR A 236 -23.10 -15.13 5.45
C THR A 236 -23.60 -15.41 4.04
N TYR A 237 -22.75 -15.14 3.05
CA TYR A 237 -23.07 -15.30 1.64
C TYR A 237 -22.29 -16.45 1.02
N SER A 238 -22.96 -17.28 0.23
CA SER A 238 -22.26 -18.25 -0.63
C SER A 238 -21.55 -17.51 -1.76
N VAL A 239 -20.29 -17.87 -1.99
CA VAL A 239 -19.47 -17.34 -3.08
C VAL A 239 -19.53 -18.32 -4.25
N ARG A 240 -20.03 -17.87 -5.41
CA ARG A 240 -20.14 -18.70 -6.64
C ARG A 240 -19.24 -18.22 -7.78
N GLY A 241 -18.53 -17.12 -7.59
CA GLY A 241 -17.66 -16.51 -8.60
C GLY A 241 -16.65 -15.58 -7.93
N GLU A 242 -16.02 -14.74 -8.75
CA GLU A 242 -15.00 -13.78 -8.28
C GLU A 242 -15.61 -12.52 -7.67
N GLU A 243 -16.93 -12.34 -7.78
CA GLU A 243 -17.60 -11.15 -7.29
C GLU A 243 -18.83 -11.52 -6.46
N VAL A 244 -19.00 -10.80 -5.35
CA VAL A 244 -20.19 -10.87 -4.49
C VAL A 244 -20.74 -9.47 -4.35
N GLN A 245 -21.96 -9.26 -4.84
CA GLN A 245 -22.71 -8.02 -4.66
C GLN A 245 -23.92 -8.25 -3.76
N ARG A 246 -24.06 -7.47 -2.70
CA ARG A 246 -25.17 -7.58 -1.74
C ARG A 246 -25.67 -6.21 -1.32
N ARG A 247 -26.92 -6.15 -0.91
CA ARG A 247 -27.50 -5.00 -0.21
C ARG A 247 -27.86 -5.45 1.19
N ILE A 248 -27.40 -4.69 2.18
CA ILE A 248 -27.60 -5.02 3.59
C ILE A 248 -28.48 -3.93 4.17
N ALA A 249 -29.74 -4.29 4.44
CA ALA A 249 -30.69 -3.39 5.09
C ALA A 249 -30.19 -3.08 6.51
N LEU A 250 -30.22 -1.80 6.89
CA LEU A 250 -29.89 -1.40 8.24
C LEU A 250 -31.14 -1.42 9.13
N PRO A 251 -31.00 -1.69 10.44
CA PRO A 251 -32.11 -1.51 11.37
C PRO A 251 -32.63 -0.07 11.30
N ASP A 252 -33.94 0.08 11.13
CA ASP A 252 -34.60 1.37 11.19
C ASP A 252 -35.26 1.53 12.57
N PRO A 253 -34.69 2.35 13.47
CA PRO A 253 -35.26 2.59 14.79
C PRO A 253 -36.56 3.43 14.75
N GLY A 254 -36.99 3.89 13.57
CA GLY A 254 -38.18 4.72 13.41
C GLY A 254 -37.87 6.22 13.52
N ILE A 255 -38.11 6.81 14.70
CA ILE A 255 -38.06 8.28 14.91
C ILE A 255 -36.71 8.87 14.45
N GLU A 256 -36.80 10.04 13.81
CA GLU A 256 -35.77 10.68 12.97
C GLU A 256 -34.37 10.82 13.60
N ASP A 257 -34.25 10.84 14.93
CA ASP A 257 -32.98 11.10 15.63
C ASP A 257 -32.01 9.91 15.63
N ALA A 258 -32.50 8.68 15.72
CA ALA A 258 -31.61 7.51 15.85
C ALA A 258 -30.91 7.13 14.53
N ARG A 259 -31.40 7.65 13.39
CA ARG A 259 -30.71 7.58 12.10
C ARG A 259 -29.50 8.52 12.06
N GLN A 260 -29.55 9.66 12.76
CA GLN A 260 -28.47 10.65 12.78
C GLN A 260 -27.18 10.09 13.38
N GLU A 261 -27.27 9.11 14.28
CA GLU A 261 -26.11 8.44 14.88
C GLU A 261 -25.29 7.61 13.86
N LEU A 262 -25.91 7.22 12.74
CA LEU A 262 -25.28 6.42 11.68
C LEU A 262 -24.92 7.25 10.44
N LEU A 263 -25.34 8.51 10.40
CA LEU A 263 -25.04 9.43 9.31
C LEU A 263 -23.85 10.29 9.69
N TRP A 264 -22.98 10.54 8.72
CA TRP A 264 -21.95 11.55 8.83
C TRP A 264 -22.09 12.53 7.68
N SER A 265 -22.08 13.82 8.00
CA SER A 265 -21.90 14.90 7.03
C SER A 265 -20.60 15.63 7.38
N PRO A 266 -19.74 15.93 6.39
CA PRO A 266 -18.66 16.90 6.57
C PRO A 266 -19.19 18.30 6.88
#